data_AF-A0A1F9LHN6-F1
#
_entry.id   AF-A0A1F9LHN6-F1
#
_cell.length_a   1.000
_cell.length_b   1.000
_cell.length_c   1.000
_cell.angle_alpha   90.00
_cell.angle_beta   90.00
_cell.angle_gamma   90.00
#
_symmetry.space_group_name_H-M   'P 1'
#
loop_
_entity.id
_entity.type
_entity.pdbx_description
1 polymer ?
#
loop_
_entity_poly.entity_id
_entity_poly.type
_entity_poly.pdbx_seq_one_letter_code
_entity_poly.pdbx_strand_id
1 'polypeptide(L)'
;MLKPINPIPALFVLIFTIVCLPWNSYADDSDFSEMEMSFKNFITCELTRTEATNPFSGKPFKITMIDLFDVQMESDLQIVTGAVQCFVDNQSLTLYVAVGIIKLLEKEQVSYYTIRDKDFSILATELFRFPYKERCKWSQYWVDID
;
A
#
# COMPACT_ATOMS: atom_id res chain seq x y z
N MET A 1 -17.28 33.50 58.19
CA MET A 1 -16.10 34.03 57.46
C MET A 1 -15.67 32.97 56.46
N LEU A 2 -15.93 33.20 55.16
CA LEU A 2 -15.45 32.31 54.09
C LEU A 2 -13.96 32.57 53.84
N LYS A 3 -13.18 31.48 53.77
CA LYS A 3 -11.74 31.50 53.55
C LYS A 3 -11.47 31.62 52.04
N PRO A 4 -10.58 32.54 51.58
CA PRO A 4 -10.26 32.62 50.17
C PRO A 4 -9.41 31.41 49.76
N ILE A 5 -9.87 30.69 48.74
CA ILE A 5 -9.13 29.61 48.10
C ILE A 5 -8.17 30.25 47.10
N ASN A 6 -6.87 30.07 47.28
CA ASN A 6 -5.84 30.50 46.33
C ASN A 6 -6.04 29.76 44.99
N PRO A 7 -6.06 30.45 43.83
CA PRO A 7 -6.33 29.82 42.53
C PRO A 7 -5.09 29.13 41.91
N ILE A 8 -3.91 29.27 42.53
CA ILE A 8 -2.63 28.83 41.98
C ILE A 8 -2.51 27.29 41.80
N PRO A 9 -2.96 26.41 42.72
CA PRO A 9 -2.83 24.98 42.51
C PRO A 9 -3.86 24.42 41.50
N ALA A 10 -4.98 25.13 41.27
CA ALA A 10 -6.01 24.71 40.31
C ALA A 10 -5.56 24.91 38.86
N LEU A 11 -4.75 25.94 38.59
CA LEU A 11 -4.24 26.24 37.25
C LEU A 11 -3.25 25.17 36.76
N PHE A 12 -2.42 24.62 37.65
CA PHE A 12 -1.43 23.60 37.31
C PHE A 12 -2.07 22.25 36.94
N VAL A 13 -3.20 21.90 37.57
CA VAL A 13 -3.93 20.66 37.27
C VAL A 13 -4.59 20.72 35.89
N LEU A 14 -5.11 21.90 35.50
CA LEU A 14 -5.75 22.09 34.18
C LEU A 14 -4.73 22.01 33.03
N ILE A 15 -3.51 22.50 33.23
CA ILE A 15 -2.44 22.45 32.22
C ILE A 15 -1.95 21.01 32.03
N PHE A 16 -1.88 20.20 33.09
CA PHE A 16 -1.45 18.80 33.00
C PHE A 16 -2.44 17.92 32.23
N THR A 17 -3.74 18.22 32.27
CA THR A 17 -4.75 17.45 31.52
C THR A 17 -4.76 17.72 30.02
N ILE A 18 -4.23 18.86 29.56
CA ILE A 18 -4.16 19.19 28.12
C ILE A 18 -2.99 18.46 27.44
N VAL A 19 -1.92 18.15 28.19
CA VAL A 19 -0.72 17.47 27.65
C VAL A 19 -0.93 15.95 27.52
N CYS A 20 -1.94 15.38 28.17
CA CYS A 20 -2.28 13.95 28.08
C CYS A 20 -3.45 13.64 27.13
N LEU A 21 -3.88 14.60 26.30
CA LEU A 21 -4.78 14.27 25.20
C LEU A 21 -3.98 13.51 24.13
N PRO A 22 -4.41 12.31 23.71
CA PRO A 22 -3.77 11.61 22.62
C PRO A 22 -3.91 12.48 21.38
N TRP A 23 -2.78 12.95 20.85
CA TRP A 23 -2.75 13.63 19.57
C TRP A 23 -3.35 12.70 18.52
N ASN A 24 -4.48 13.12 17.97
CA ASN A 24 -5.17 12.59 16.80
C ASN A 24 -4.29 11.75 15.85
N SER A 25 -4.50 10.44 15.86
CA SER A 25 -3.97 9.46 14.92
C SER A 25 -4.68 9.54 13.56
N TYR A 26 -4.58 10.69 12.89
CA TYR A 26 -5.21 10.94 11.58
C TYR A 26 -4.28 10.67 10.38
N ALA A 27 -3.08 10.11 10.62
CA ALA A 27 -2.09 9.83 9.57
C ALA A 27 -2.23 8.42 8.95
N ASP A 28 -2.88 7.48 9.65
CA ASP A 28 -2.91 6.07 9.24
C ASP A 28 -3.83 5.83 8.02
N ASP A 29 -4.97 6.53 7.98
CA ASP A 29 -5.96 6.36 6.90
C ASP A 29 -5.50 6.96 5.56
N SER A 30 -4.72 8.06 5.59
CA SER A 30 -4.21 8.69 4.36
C SER A 30 -3.15 7.83 3.69
N ASP A 31 -2.25 7.27 4.49
CA ASP A 31 -1.11 6.49 4.00
C ASP A 31 -1.58 5.14 3.45
N PHE A 32 -2.57 4.51 4.09
CA PHE A 32 -3.20 3.30 3.58
C PHE A 32 -3.93 3.53 2.24
N SER A 33 -4.68 4.62 2.12
CA SER A 33 -5.40 4.97 0.89
C SER A 33 -4.46 5.25 -0.28
N GLU A 34 -3.37 5.99 -0.04
CA GLU A 34 -2.32 6.22 -1.03
C GLU A 34 -1.68 4.90 -1.49
N MET A 35 -1.45 3.97 -0.56
CA MET A 35 -0.89 2.66 -0.85
C MET A 35 -1.83 1.81 -1.70
N GLU A 36 -3.11 1.74 -1.33
CA GLU A 36 -4.14 1.00 -2.06
C GLU A 36 -4.27 1.52 -3.50
N MET A 37 -4.32 2.85 -3.68
CA MET A 37 -4.39 3.48 -4.98
C MET A 37 -3.14 3.21 -5.83
N SER A 38 -1.96 3.39 -5.25
CA SER A 38 -0.69 3.13 -5.93
C SER A 38 -0.55 1.67 -6.34
N PHE A 39 -0.97 0.75 -5.48
CA PHE A 39 -1.01 -0.67 -5.78
C PHE A 39 -1.96 -0.97 -6.95
N LYS A 40 -3.20 -0.49 -6.89
CA LYS A 40 -4.19 -0.65 -7.97
C LYS A 40 -3.62 -0.19 -9.32
N ASN A 41 -3.02 0.98 -9.35
CA ASN A 41 -2.50 1.59 -10.56
C ASN A 41 -1.27 0.87 -11.09
N PHE A 42 -0.36 0.44 -10.22
CA PHE A 42 0.78 -0.38 -10.59
C PHE A 42 0.32 -1.70 -11.24
N ILE A 43 -0.64 -2.41 -10.63
CA ILE A 43 -1.12 -3.69 -11.16
C ILE A 43 -1.87 -3.53 -12.47
N THR A 44 -2.70 -2.48 -12.58
CA THR A 44 -3.37 -2.15 -13.83
C THR A 44 -2.34 -1.87 -14.93
N CYS A 45 -1.29 -1.10 -14.64
CA CYS A 45 -0.22 -0.84 -15.59
C CYS A 45 0.45 -2.14 -16.03
N GLU A 46 0.94 -2.97 -15.10
CA GLU A 46 1.67 -4.20 -15.44
C GLU A 46 0.83 -5.21 -16.22
N LEU A 47 -0.45 -5.37 -15.87
CA LEU A 47 -1.35 -6.30 -16.56
C LEU A 47 -1.72 -5.84 -17.98
N THR A 48 -1.63 -4.54 -18.26
CA THR A 48 -1.99 -3.96 -19.56
C THR A 48 -0.80 -3.68 -20.47
N ARG A 49 0.43 -3.94 -20.00
CA ARG A 49 1.63 -3.82 -20.84
C ARG A 49 1.52 -4.70 -22.07
N THR A 50 1.99 -4.18 -23.20
CA THR A 50 2.00 -4.86 -24.51
C THR A 50 2.73 -6.20 -24.50
N GLU A 51 3.64 -6.41 -23.54
CA GLU A 51 4.44 -7.62 -23.37
C GLU A 51 3.94 -8.53 -22.23
N ALA A 52 2.82 -8.22 -21.59
CA ALA A 52 2.28 -9.03 -20.50
C ALA A 52 1.86 -10.43 -20.99
N THR A 53 2.23 -11.46 -20.23
CA THR A 53 2.07 -12.87 -20.59
C THR A 53 0.60 -13.29 -20.69
N ASN A 54 0.00 -13.20 -21.89
CA ASN A 54 -0.97 -14.12 -22.54
C ASN A 54 -2.39 -14.44 -21.95
N PRO A 55 -3.04 -13.61 -21.11
CA PRO A 55 -4.50 -13.50 -21.28
C PRO A 55 -5.00 -12.10 -21.64
N PHE A 56 -4.21 -11.04 -21.38
CA PHE A 56 -4.69 -9.66 -21.56
C PHE A 56 -4.34 -9.04 -22.92
N SER A 57 -3.38 -9.62 -23.65
CA SER A 57 -2.92 -9.06 -24.92
C SER A 57 -4.02 -9.14 -26.00
N GLY A 58 -4.48 -7.98 -26.47
CA GLY A 58 -5.41 -7.84 -27.59
C GLY A 58 -6.88 -8.22 -27.31
N LYS A 59 -7.24 -8.50 -26.06
CA LYS A 59 -8.59 -8.94 -25.66
C LYS A 59 -9.29 -7.88 -24.81
N PRO A 60 -10.62 -7.72 -24.89
CA PRO A 60 -11.34 -6.89 -23.95
C PRO A 60 -11.22 -7.49 -22.55
N PHE A 61 -10.75 -6.68 -21.58
CA PHE A 61 -10.61 -7.09 -20.20
C PHE A 61 -11.20 -6.04 -19.25
N LYS A 62 -11.56 -6.48 -18.05
CA LYS A 62 -11.85 -5.62 -16.91
C LYS A 62 -11.05 -6.11 -15.72
N ILE A 63 -10.30 -5.21 -15.10
CA ILE A 63 -9.58 -5.50 -13.85
C ILE A 63 -10.35 -4.81 -12.72
N THR A 64 -10.58 -5.53 -11.63
CA THR A 64 -11.21 -5.01 -10.43
C THR A 64 -10.35 -5.42 -9.26
N MET A 65 -9.83 -4.45 -8.51
CA MET A 65 -9.17 -4.74 -7.23
C MET A 65 -10.17 -5.43 -6.32
N ILE A 66 -9.80 -6.60 -5.80
CA ILE A 66 -10.63 -7.33 -4.84
C ILE A 66 -10.26 -6.86 -3.45
N ASP A 67 -8.96 -6.90 -3.14
CA ASP A 67 -8.49 -6.68 -1.78
C ASP A 67 -6.99 -6.31 -1.75
N LEU A 68 -6.62 -5.55 -0.71
CA LEU A 68 -5.24 -5.33 -0.29
C LEU A 68 -5.06 -6.11 1.01
N PHE A 69 -4.40 -7.26 0.93
CA PHE A 69 -4.38 -8.21 2.04
C PHE A 69 -3.47 -7.78 3.18
N ASP A 70 -2.27 -7.30 2.85
CA ASP A 70 -1.24 -7.06 3.84
C ASP A 70 -0.14 -6.13 3.33
N VAL A 71 0.43 -5.36 4.25
CA VAL A 71 1.61 -4.51 4.07
C VAL A 71 2.62 -4.92 5.13
N GLN A 72 3.64 -5.66 4.70
CA GLN A 72 4.68 -6.16 5.59
C GLN A 72 5.98 -5.38 5.41
N MET A 73 6.70 -5.14 6.50
CA MET A 73 8.03 -4.54 6.47
C MET A 73 9.07 -5.59 6.82
N GLU A 74 9.94 -5.93 5.87
CA GLU A 74 11.09 -6.81 6.07
C GLU A 74 12.40 -6.05 5.80
N SER A 75 13.08 -5.62 6.88
CA SER A 75 14.27 -4.74 6.79
C SER A 75 13.95 -3.43 6.04
N ASP A 76 14.57 -3.17 4.89
CA ASP A 76 14.33 -1.99 4.06
C ASP A 76 13.35 -2.26 2.88
N LEU A 77 12.70 -3.42 2.90
CA LEU A 77 11.76 -3.86 1.87
C LEU A 77 10.34 -3.84 2.42
N GLN A 78 9.49 -3.01 1.82
CA GLN A 78 8.06 -3.06 2.03
C GLN A 78 7.44 -4.03 1.04
N ILE A 79 6.66 -4.99 1.52
CA ILE A 79 5.99 -6.00 0.72
C ILE A 79 4.50 -5.72 0.80
N VAL A 80 3.92 -5.36 -0.33
CA VAL A 80 2.48 -5.11 -0.45
C VAL A 80 1.87 -6.29 -1.20
N THR A 81 0.85 -6.91 -0.61
CA THR A 81 0.14 -8.05 -1.20
C THR A 81 -1.34 -7.77 -1.36
N GLY A 82 -1.94 -8.31 -2.42
CA GLY A 82 -3.35 -8.12 -2.71
C GLY A 82 -3.88 -9.10 -3.75
N ALA A 83 -5.18 -9.02 -4.01
CA ALA A 83 -5.83 -9.77 -5.07
C ALA A 83 -6.55 -8.86 -6.04
N VAL A 84 -6.52 -9.26 -7.30
CA VAL A 84 -7.26 -8.64 -8.40
C VAL A 84 -8.14 -9.65 -9.09
N GLN A 85 -9.35 -9.23 -9.43
CA GLN A 85 -10.26 -9.99 -10.28
C GLN A 85 -10.07 -9.49 -11.70
N CYS A 86 -9.75 -10.42 -12.58
CA CYS A 86 -9.60 -10.19 -13.99
C CYS A 86 -10.76 -10.85 -14.72
N PHE A 87 -11.52 -10.06 -15.45
CA PHE A 87 -12.51 -10.55 -16.40
C PHE A 87 -11.94 -10.43 -17.80
N VAL A 88 -11.71 -11.57 -18.46
CA VAL A 88 -11.12 -11.65 -19.80
C VAL A 88 -11.90 -12.69 -20.59
N ASP A 89 -12.32 -12.39 -21.82
CA ASP A 89 -13.06 -13.32 -22.69
C ASP A 89 -14.24 -14.03 -21.98
N ASN A 90 -14.99 -13.29 -21.16
CA ASN A 90 -16.12 -13.81 -20.39
C ASN A 90 -15.76 -14.85 -19.31
N GLN A 91 -14.48 -14.95 -18.95
CA GLN A 91 -13.97 -15.75 -17.84
C GLN A 91 -13.53 -14.84 -16.70
N SER A 92 -13.77 -15.28 -15.47
CA SER A 92 -13.27 -14.61 -14.26
C SER A 92 -12.07 -15.38 -13.73
N LEU A 93 -10.97 -14.68 -13.50
CA LEU A 93 -9.75 -15.18 -12.91
C LEU A 93 -9.38 -14.29 -11.73
N THR A 94 -9.10 -14.89 -10.59
CA THR A 94 -8.48 -14.17 -9.47
C THR A 94 -6.98 -14.34 -9.54
N LEU A 95 -6.26 -13.23 -9.48
CA LEU A 95 -4.81 -13.19 -9.45
C LEU A 95 -4.36 -12.62 -8.11
N TYR A 96 -3.42 -13.30 -7.49
CA TYR A 96 -2.76 -12.92 -6.25
C TYR A 96 -1.45 -12.24 -6.60
N VAL A 97 -1.17 -11.10 -5.99
CA VAL A 97 -0.11 -10.20 -6.41
C VAL A 97 0.73 -9.81 -5.21
N ALA A 98 2.04 -9.77 -5.39
CA ALA A 98 2.97 -9.21 -4.42
C ALA A 98 3.93 -8.23 -5.09
N VAL A 99 4.13 -7.08 -4.45
CA VAL A 99 4.97 -5.98 -4.90
C VAL A 99 5.96 -5.64 -3.80
N GLY A 100 7.24 -5.60 -4.13
CA GLY A 100 8.29 -5.20 -3.19
C GLY A 100 8.76 -3.79 -3.48
N ILE A 101 8.65 -2.89 -2.52
CA ILE A 101 9.02 -1.48 -2.62
C ILE A 101 10.24 -1.23 -1.74
N ILE A 102 11.28 -0.62 -2.30
CA ILE A 102 12.48 -0.21 -1.57
C ILE A 102 12.63 1.30 -1.60
N LYS A 103 13.24 1.85 -0.55
CA LYS A 103 13.60 3.27 -0.49
C LYS A 103 15.06 3.46 -0.90
N LEU A 104 15.29 4.04 -2.08
CA LEU A 104 16.61 4.38 -2.59
C LEU A 104 16.76 5.90 -2.70
N LEU A 105 17.73 6.49 -2.00
CA LEU A 105 17.99 7.93 -2.02
C LEU A 105 16.71 8.75 -1.77
N GLU A 106 15.96 8.35 -0.74
CA GLU A 106 14.66 8.94 -0.34
C GLU A 106 13.52 8.77 -1.36
N LYS A 107 13.70 7.94 -2.41
CA LYS A 107 12.66 7.64 -3.40
C LYS A 107 12.25 6.19 -3.32
N GLU A 108 10.94 5.96 -3.26
CA GLU A 108 10.38 4.62 -3.31
C GLU A 108 10.36 4.09 -4.74
N GLN A 109 10.81 2.85 -4.90
CA GLN A 109 10.91 2.17 -6.19
C GLN A 109 10.44 0.73 -6.07
N VAL A 110 9.78 0.25 -7.13
CA VAL A 110 9.43 -1.16 -7.24
C VAL A 110 10.70 -1.96 -7.51
N SER A 111 11.06 -2.82 -6.56
CA SER A 111 12.17 -3.75 -6.61
C SER A 111 11.76 -5.16 -7.00
N TYR A 112 10.48 -5.49 -6.84
CA TYR A 112 9.92 -6.81 -7.10
C TYR A 112 8.45 -6.71 -7.53
N TYR A 113 8.05 -7.59 -8.45
CA TYR A 113 6.66 -7.81 -8.81
C TYR A 113 6.45 -9.29 -9.16
N THR A 114 5.40 -9.90 -8.63
CA THR A 114 4.96 -11.23 -9.02
C THR A 114 3.44 -11.34 -9.00
N ILE A 115 2.96 -12.30 -9.79
CA ILE A 115 1.55 -12.62 -9.91
C ILE A 115 1.38 -14.13 -10.00
N ARG A 116 0.37 -14.66 -9.30
CA ARG A 116 0.02 -16.10 -9.27
C ARG A 116 -1.49 -16.28 -9.36
N ASP A 117 -1.92 -17.44 -9.85
CA ASP A 117 -3.33 -17.85 -9.93
C ASP A 117 -3.86 -18.50 -8.64
N LYS A 118 -2.99 -18.63 -7.63
CA LYS A 118 -3.28 -19.17 -6.30
C LYS A 118 -2.68 -18.29 -5.24
N ASP A 119 -3.35 -18.24 -4.09
CA ASP A 119 -2.87 -17.52 -2.92
C ASP A 119 -1.49 -18.04 -2.47
N PHE A 120 -0.65 -17.13 -2.02
CA PHE A 120 0.71 -17.44 -1.59
C PHE A 120 1.19 -16.45 -0.53
N SER A 121 1.91 -16.96 0.46
CA SER A 121 2.78 -16.15 1.31
C SER A 121 4.11 -15.97 0.62
N ILE A 122 4.72 -14.79 0.76
CA ILE A 122 6.04 -14.52 0.19
C ILE A 122 6.97 -13.89 1.23
N LEU A 123 8.22 -14.34 1.23
CA LEU A 123 9.28 -13.82 2.09
C LEU A 123 10.22 -12.93 1.28
N ALA A 124 10.83 -11.92 1.90
CA ALA A 124 11.80 -11.04 1.22
C ALA A 124 12.93 -11.81 0.52
N THR A 125 13.38 -12.92 1.09
CA THR A 125 14.44 -13.77 0.51
C THR A 125 14.06 -14.39 -0.84
N GLU A 126 12.77 -14.64 -1.08
CA GLU A 126 12.26 -15.08 -2.38
C GLU A 126 12.19 -13.92 -3.38
N LEU A 127 11.92 -12.70 -2.88
CA LEU A 127 11.82 -11.48 -3.69
C LEU A 127 13.18 -11.12 -4.31
N PHE A 128 14.28 -11.22 -3.56
CA PHE A 128 15.62 -10.92 -4.05
C PHE A 128 16.07 -11.80 -5.23
N ARG A 129 15.46 -12.97 -5.43
CA ARG A 129 15.82 -13.89 -6.53
C ARG A 129 15.26 -13.45 -7.88
N PHE A 130 14.25 -12.59 -7.91
CA PHE A 130 13.58 -12.15 -9.13
C PHE A 130 13.40 -10.63 -9.14
N PRO A 131 14.50 -9.86 -9.28
CA PRO A 131 14.43 -8.41 -9.24
C PRO A 131 13.61 -7.85 -10.41
N TYR A 132 12.74 -6.89 -10.11
CA TYR A 132 12.02 -6.12 -11.11
C TYR A 132 13.00 -5.21 -11.87
N LYS A 133 13.09 -5.42 -13.18
CA LYS A 133 14.16 -4.86 -14.01
C LYS A 133 13.99 -3.37 -14.32
N GLU A 134 12.76 -2.88 -14.34
CA GLU A 134 12.44 -1.53 -14.82
C GLU A 134 12.49 -0.47 -13.72
N ARG A 135 12.48 -0.90 -12.45
CA ARG A 135 12.62 -0.05 -11.25
C ARG A 135 11.80 1.25 -11.33
N CYS A 136 10.53 1.10 -11.70
CA CYS A 136 9.58 2.20 -11.77
C CYS A 136 9.46 2.90 -10.40
N LYS A 137 9.33 4.22 -10.40
CA LYS A 137 9.16 4.98 -9.16
C LYS A 137 7.75 4.73 -8.62
N TRP A 138 7.65 4.36 -7.35
CA TRP A 138 6.36 4.07 -6.73
C TRP A 138 5.42 5.28 -6.76
N SER A 139 5.97 6.46 -6.53
CA SER A 139 5.23 7.73 -6.55
C SER A 139 4.54 8.06 -7.88
N GLN A 140 4.87 7.38 -8.98
CA GLN A 140 4.19 7.57 -10.26
C GLN A 140 2.79 6.94 -10.27
N TYR A 141 2.50 6.04 -9.34
CA TYR A 141 1.24 5.31 -9.28
C TYR A 141 0.22 5.95 -8.31
N TRP A 142 0.59 7.03 -7.61
CA TRP A 142 -0.32 7.78 -6.74
C TRP A 142 -1.34 8.67 -7.49
N VAL A 143 -1.26 8.78 -8.82
CA VAL A 143 -2.23 9.58 -9.59
C VAL A 143 -3.48 8.80 -9.91
N ASP A 144 -4.62 9.47 -10.02
CA ASP A 144 -5.84 8.86 -10.55
C ASP A 144 -5.66 8.59 -12.06
N ILE A 145 -5.72 7.32 -12.45
CA ILE A 145 -5.62 6.87 -13.86
C ILE A 145 -6.99 6.27 -14.24
N ASP A 146 -8.04 7.07 -14.10
CA ASP A 146 -9.38 6.79 -14.64
C ASP A 146 -9.54 7.35 -16.07
#